data_AF-A0A4Q5S9D5-F1
#
_entry.id   AF-A0A4Q5S9D5-F1
#
_cell.length_a   1.000
_cell.length_b   1.000
_cell.length_c   1.000
_cell.angle_alpha   90.00
_cell.angle_beta   90.00
_cell.angle_gamma   90.00
#
_symmetry.space_group_name_H-M   'P 1'
#
loop_
_entity.id
_entity.type
_entity.pdbx_description
1 polymer ?
#
loop_
_entity_poly.entity_id
_entity_poly.type
_entity_poly.pdbx_seq_one_letter_code
_entity_poly.pdbx_strand_id
1 'polypeptide(L)'
;MTPRSFWTILIKLVGVWLLFNSLSSIPQIIGLLYNSFNSFGNSSFDITFTGIIIPTFLLLLSLGVYVVVFLILIFKTDFIIGKFKLDKGFSEERLEFNISQTSVLQIAIIVIGALMLVDSLPAFFRHVYSYVISVNQRGNEWVPDNKGWLFYTLIQSIVAYLLMTNSRTIVSYINKNIKNEEN
;
A
#
# COMPACT_ATOMS: atom_id res chain seq x y z
N MET A 1 0.26 -18.03 22.02
CA MET A 1 1.36 -17.68 21.07
C MET A 1 1.98 -16.36 21.54
N THR A 2 3.27 -16.05 21.37
CA THR A 2 3.77 -14.72 21.82
C THR A 2 3.19 -13.62 20.90
N PRO A 3 2.92 -12.41 21.42
CA PRO A 3 2.46 -11.29 20.59
C PRO A 3 3.36 -11.04 19.38
N ARG A 4 4.67 -11.18 19.57
CA ARG A 4 5.66 -11.07 18.51
C ARG A 4 5.46 -12.11 17.41
N SER A 5 5.30 -13.39 17.76
CA SER A 5 5.04 -14.45 16.77
C SER A 5 3.73 -14.21 15.99
N PHE A 6 2.69 -13.70 16.65
CA PHE A 6 1.43 -13.34 15.99
C PHE A 6 1.64 -12.26 14.93
N TRP A 7 2.28 -11.15 15.31
CA TRP A 7 2.60 -10.08 14.37
C TRP A 7 3.51 -10.54 13.25
N THR A 8 4.47 -11.44 13.54
CA THR A 8 5.33 -12.00 12.50
C THR A 8 4.54 -12.76 11.45
N ILE A 9 3.60 -13.62 11.86
CA ILE A 9 2.75 -14.36 10.93
C ILE A 9 1.86 -13.40 10.14
N LEU A 10 1.22 -12.45 10.83
CA LEU A 10 0.31 -11.50 10.19
C LEU A 10 1.02 -10.66 9.13
N ILE A 11 2.17 -10.07 9.44
CA ILE A 11 2.92 -9.23 8.50
C ILE A 11 3.39 -10.07 7.29
N LYS A 12 3.81 -11.32 7.50
CA LYS A 12 4.19 -12.21 6.40
C LYS A 12 3.01 -12.53 5.50
N LEU A 13 1.82 -12.73 6.06
CA LEU A 13 0.58 -12.98 5.30
C LEU A 13 0.21 -11.75 4.45
N VAL A 14 0.34 -10.55 5.02
CA VAL A 14 0.18 -9.28 4.27
C VAL A 14 1.21 -9.17 3.15
N GLY A 15 2.47 -9.57 3.38
CA GLY A 15 3.50 -9.62 2.34
C GLY A 15 3.12 -10.55 1.18
N VAL A 16 2.65 -11.77 1.49
CA VAL A 16 2.19 -12.71 0.46
C VAL A 16 0.97 -12.16 -0.30
N TRP A 17 0.05 -11.51 0.40
CA TRP A 17 -1.10 -10.87 -0.24
C TRP A 17 -0.69 -9.74 -1.21
N LEU A 18 0.32 -8.94 -0.85
CA LEU A 18 0.87 -7.92 -1.75
C LEU A 18 1.48 -8.50 -3.03
N LEU A 19 2.04 -9.72 -3.00
CA LEU A 19 2.47 -10.39 -4.23
C LEU A 19 1.29 -10.61 -5.19
N PHE A 20 0.15 -11.08 -4.69
CA PHE A 20 -1.04 -11.25 -5.52
C PHE A 20 -1.48 -9.93 -6.15
N ASN A 21 -1.44 -8.82 -5.42
CA ASN A 21 -1.76 -7.50 -5.97
C ASN A 21 -0.76 -7.06 -7.05
N SER A 22 0.52 -7.44 -6.92
CA SER A 22 1.54 -7.12 -7.93
C SER A 22 1.33 -7.81 -9.28
N LEU A 23 0.59 -8.93 -9.34
CA LEU A 23 0.24 -9.58 -10.62
C LEU A 23 -0.58 -8.68 -11.53
N SER A 24 -1.32 -7.72 -10.98
CA SER A 24 -2.06 -6.72 -11.76
C SER A 24 -1.16 -5.79 -12.58
N SER A 25 0.14 -5.74 -12.29
CA SER A 25 1.14 -5.01 -13.06
C SER A 25 1.56 -5.76 -14.34
N ILE A 26 1.39 -7.08 -14.39
CA ILE A 26 1.79 -7.89 -15.56
C ILE A 26 1.02 -7.49 -16.83
N PRO A 27 -0.32 -7.38 -16.83
CA PRO A 27 -1.06 -6.91 -18.00
C PRO A 27 -0.64 -5.51 -18.46
N GLN A 28 -0.26 -4.63 -17.53
CA GLN A 28 0.19 -3.27 -17.85
C GLN A 28 1.55 -3.28 -18.58
N ILE A 29 2.47 -4.15 -18.17
CA ILE A 29 3.75 -4.37 -18.88
C ILE A 29 3.48 -4.89 -20.29
N ILE A 30 2.62 -5.89 -20.43
CA ILE A 30 2.30 -6.49 -21.73
C ILE A 30 1.66 -5.43 -22.65
N GLY A 31 0.73 -4.62 -22.14
CA GLY A 31 0.11 -3.53 -22.89
C GLY A 31 1.12 -2.49 -23.37
N LEU A 32 2.06 -2.09 -22.52
CA LEU A 32 3.14 -1.17 -22.91
C LEU A 32 4.05 -1.75 -24.01
N LEU A 33 4.46 -3.01 -23.86
CA LEU A 33 5.31 -3.68 -24.85
C LEU A 33 4.57 -3.83 -26.19
N TYR A 34 3.30 -4.21 -26.17
CA TYR A 34 2.46 -4.33 -27.36
C TYR A 34 2.31 -2.99 -28.09
N ASN A 35 1.99 -1.92 -27.37
CA ASN A 35 1.85 -0.59 -27.95
C ASN A 35 3.20 -0.06 -28.50
N SER A 36 4.30 -0.34 -27.80
CA SER A 36 5.65 0.06 -28.23
C SER A 36 6.10 -0.69 -29.49
N PHE A 37 5.79 -1.97 -29.59
CA PHE A 37 6.13 -2.80 -30.76
C PHE A 37 5.33 -2.40 -32.01
N ASN A 38 4.02 -2.17 -31.87
CA ASN A 38 3.16 -1.76 -32.98
C ASN A 38 3.43 -0.33 -33.46
N SER A 39 3.97 0.52 -32.60
CA SER A 39 4.28 1.91 -32.94
C SER A 39 5.66 2.09 -33.59
N PHE A 40 6.50 1.05 -33.61
CA PHE A 40 7.88 1.09 -34.12
C PHE A 40 8.00 1.30 -35.65
N GLY A 41 6.87 1.41 -36.38
CA GLY A 41 6.82 1.66 -37.82
C GLY A 41 6.01 2.89 -38.26
N ASN A 42 5.31 3.57 -37.34
CA ASN A 42 4.54 4.78 -37.64
C ASN A 42 5.30 6.00 -37.15
N SER A 43 5.70 6.88 -38.07
CA SER A 43 6.50 8.10 -37.86
C SER A 43 5.84 9.18 -36.98
N SER A 44 4.66 8.91 -36.42
CA SER A 44 3.91 9.79 -35.52
C SER A 44 4.04 9.43 -34.04
N PHE A 45 4.53 8.22 -33.71
CA PHE A 45 4.94 7.92 -32.35
C PHE A 45 6.40 8.34 -32.22
N ASP A 46 6.59 9.57 -31.76
CA ASP A 46 7.90 10.06 -31.38
C ASP A 46 8.48 9.04 -30.38
N ILE A 47 9.52 8.29 -30.80
CA ILE A 47 10.30 7.36 -29.96
C ILE A 47 11.14 8.20 -28.97
N THR A 48 10.52 9.22 -28.40
CA THR A 48 11.11 10.22 -27.56
C THR A 48 11.12 9.73 -26.13
N PHE A 49 11.99 10.37 -25.36
CA PHE A 49 12.17 10.19 -23.92
C PHE A 49 10.84 10.17 -23.14
N THR A 50 9.83 10.89 -23.63
CA THR A 50 8.50 11.05 -23.02
C THR A 50 7.50 9.95 -23.36
N GLY A 51 7.59 9.32 -24.54
CA GLY A 51 6.60 8.35 -25.03
C GLY A 51 6.81 6.91 -24.57
N ILE A 52 8.06 6.48 -24.36
CA ILE A 52 8.40 5.08 -24.01
C ILE A 52 9.30 4.99 -22.78
N ILE A 53 10.35 5.82 -22.72
CA ILE A 53 11.39 5.71 -21.69
C ILE A 53 10.84 6.07 -20.31
N ILE A 54 10.24 7.25 -20.15
CA ILE A 54 9.62 7.69 -18.89
C ILE A 54 8.55 6.69 -18.43
N PRO A 55 7.62 6.26 -19.30
CA PRO A 55 6.62 5.29 -18.92
C PRO A 55 7.20 3.96 -18.40
N THR A 56 8.13 3.38 -19.15
CA THR A 56 8.76 2.11 -18.81
C THR A 56 9.53 2.22 -17.49
N PHE A 57 10.27 3.32 -17.30
CA PHE A 57 11.00 3.57 -16.06
C PHE A 57 10.08 3.66 -14.85
N LEU A 58 8.98 4.41 -14.94
CA LEU A 58 8.03 4.58 -13.84
C LEU A 58 7.28 3.28 -13.52
N LEU A 59 6.98 2.46 -14.52
CA LEU A 59 6.35 1.16 -14.28
C LEU A 59 7.33 0.16 -13.64
N LEU A 60 8.59 0.13 -14.09
CA LEU A 60 9.65 -0.63 -13.43
C LEU A 60 9.89 -0.15 -11.99
N LEU A 61 9.83 1.17 -11.76
CA LEU A 61 9.90 1.75 -10.42
C LEU A 61 8.74 1.27 -9.55
N SER A 62 7.51 1.27 -10.06
CA SER A 62 6.34 0.77 -9.33
C SER A 62 6.50 -0.71 -8.96
N LEU A 63 6.95 -1.55 -9.90
CA LEU A 63 7.22 -2.97 -9.63
C LEU A 63 8.36 -3.15 -8.63
N GLY A 64 9.42 -2.34 -8.75
CA GLY A 64 10.50 -2.27 -7.77
C GLY A 64 10.00 -1.93 -6.37
N VAL A 65 9.07 -0.97 -6.25
CA VAL A 65 8.42 -0.63 -4.97
C VAL A 65 7.65 -1.82 -4.42
N TYR A 66 6.85 -2.53 -5.23
CA TYR A 66 6.16 -3.75 -4.78
C TYR A 66 7.15 -4.80 -4.25
N VAL A 67 8.23 -5.07 -4.98
CA VAL A 67 9.26 -6.04 -4.56
C VAL A 67 9.96 -5.59 -3.28
N VAL A 68 10.35 -4.31 -3.17
CA VAL A 68 11.01 -3.77 -1.98
C VAL A 68 10.09 -3.86 -0.76
N VAL A 69 8.82 -3.47 -0.90
CA VAL A 69 7.83 -3.57 0.18
C VAL A 69 7.63 -5.03 0.58
N PHE A 70 7.50 -5.94 -0.38
CA PHE A 70 7.42 -7.38 -0.13
C PHE A 70 8.61 -7.91 0.67
N LEU A 71 9.84 -7.59 0.24
CA LEU A 71 11.05 -8.02 0.92
C LEU A 71 11.12 -7.47 2.35
N ILE A 72 10.70 -6.22 2.56
CA ILE A 72 10.63 -5.61 3.88
C ILE A 72 9.61 -6.36 4.78
N LEU A 73 8.42 -6.68 4.26
CA LEU A 73 7.38 -7.39 5.02
C LEU A 73 7.82 -8.81 5.41
N ILE A 74 8.45 -9.56 4.50
CA ILE A 74 8.83 -10.97 4.72
C ILE A 74 10.13 -11.12 5.52
N PHE A 75 11.18 -10.37 5.15
CA PHE A 75 12.53 -10.56 5.69
C PHE A 75 12.87 -9.58 6.82
N LYS A 76 12.23 -8.41 6.87
CA LYS A 76 12.45 -7.40 7.92
C LYS A 76 11.23 -7.25 8.84
N THR A 77 10.51 -8.33 9.08
CA THR A 77 9.33 -8.34 9.95
C THR A 77 9.66 -7.83 11.37
N ASP A 78 10.79 -8.24 11.93
CA ASP A 78 11.23 -7.80 13.26
C ASP A 78 11.48 -6.28 13.33
N PHE A 79 11.98 -5.69 12.25
CA PHE A 79 12.17 -4.25 12.17
C PHE A 79 10.83 -3.51 12.19
N ILE A 80 9.82 -4.03 11.48
CA ILE A 80 8.47 -3.46 11.46
C ILE A 80 7.85 -3.54 12.86
N ILE A 81 7.90 -4.73 13.48
CA ILE A 81 7.38 -4.95 14.83
C ILE A 81 8.02 -3.97 15.82
N GLY A 82 9.35 -3.84 15.79
CA GLY A 82 10.08 -2.95 16.68
C GLY A 82 9.82 -1.46 16.41
N LYS A 83 9.76 -1.05 15.14
CA LYS A 83 9.54 0.36 14.74
C LYS A 83 8.15 0.85 15.12
N PHE A 84 7.12 0.03 14.87
CA PHE A 84 5.75 0.36 15.22
C PHE A 84 5.38 -0.09 16.64
N LYS A 85 6.34 -0.67 17.38
CA LYS A 85 6.18 -1.15 18.75
C LYS A 85 4.94 -2.05 18.89
N LEU A 86 4.71 -2.91 17.90
CA LEU A 86 3.49 -3.73 17.79
C LEU A 86 3.38 -4.76 18.91
N ASP A 87 4.51 -5.24 19.41
CA ASP A 87 4.63 -6.13 20.55
C ASP A 87 4.48 -5.39 21.90
N LYS A 88 4.69 -4.07 21.93
CA LYS A 88 4.60 -3.27 23.15
C LYS A 88 3.17 -2.78 23.34
N GLY A 89 2.46 -3.34 24.32
CA GLY A 89 1.06 -3.01 24.60
C GLY A 89 0.25 -4.21 25.10
N PHE A 90 0.79 -5.41 24.98
CA PHE A 90 0.28 -6.61 25.62
C PHE A 90 0.95 -6.74 27.00
N SER A 91 0.16 -6.73 28.06
CA SER A 91 0.62 -7.00 29.43
C SER A 91 1.02 -8.47 29.63
N GLU A 92 0.55 -9.35 28.75
CA GLU A 92 0.71 -10.80 28.86
C GLU A 92 1.87 -11.29 27.99
N GLU A 93 2.72 -12.13 28.60
CA GLU A 93 3.87 -12.79 27.95
C GLU A 93 3.42 -13.77 26.83
N ARG A 94 2.17 -14.23 26.90
CA ARG A 94 1.52 -15.10 25.93
C ARG A 94 0.17 -14.49 25.56
N LEU A 95 -0.14 -14.43 24.28
CA LEU A 95 -1.53 -14.27 23.83
C LEU A 95 -2.26 -15.56 24.21
N GLU A 96 -2.98 -15.50 25.34
CA GLU A 96 -4.03 -16.44 25.67
C GLU A 96 -5.32 -15.99 24.98
N PHE A 97 -6.31 -16.88 24.83
CA PHE A 97 -7.59 -16.51 24.19
C PHE A 97 -8.38 -15.45 24.99
N ASN A 98 -7.97 -15.16 26.23
CA ASN A 98 -8.57 -14.15 27.10
C ASN A 98 -7.97 -12.74 26.86
N ILE A 99 -7.85 -12.34 25.60
CA ILE A 99 -7.33 -11.02 25.24
C ILE A 99 -8.36 -9.95 25.60
N SER A 100 -7.92 -8.86 26.23
CA SER A 100 -8.81 -7.72 26.50
C SER A 100 -9.41 -7.14 25.20
N GLN A 101 -10.69 -6.77 25.23
CA GLN A 101 -11.39 -6.17 24.08
C GLN A 101 -10.63 -4.96 23.50
N THR A 102 -10.04 -4.14 24.38
CA THR A 102 -9.18 -3.00 24.03
C THR A 102 -7.98 -3.43 23.19
N SER A 103 -7.30 -4.51 23.56
CA SER A 103 -6.15 -5.03 22.82
C SER A 103 -6.56 -5.61 21.47
N VAL A 104 -7.70 -6.30 21.39
CA VAL A 104 -8.27 -6.79 20.13
C VAL A 104 -8.59 -5.63 19.18
N LEU A 105 -9.23 -4.58 19.68
CA LEU A 105 -9.55 -3.39 18.89
C LEU A 105 -8.28 -2.68 18.41
N GLN A 106 -7.25 -2.62 19.25
CA GLN A 106 -5.96 -2.06 18.87
C GLN A 106 -5.29 -2.85 17.75
N ILE A 107 -5.29 -4.19 17.85
CA ILE A 107 -4.79 -5.06 16.78
C ILE A 107 -5.56 -4.79 15.49
N ALA A 108 -6.90 -4.76 15.55
CA ALA A 108 -7.74 -4.55 14.39
C ALA A 108 -7.41 -3.22 13.67
N ILE A 109 -7.29 -2.12 14.42
CA ILE A 109 -6.96 -0.80 13.85
C ILE A 109 -5.57 -0.80 13.21
N ILE A 110 -4.58 -1.43 13.86
CA ILE A 110 -3.23 -1.55 13.31
C ILE A 110 -3.25 -2.37 12.01
N VAL A 111 -3.96 -3.50 11.99
CA VAL A 111 -4.04 -4.39 10.82
C VAL A 111 -4.73 -3.68 9.65
N ILE A 112 -5.84 -2.99 9.92
CA ILE A 112 -6.54 -2.19 8.91
C ILE A 112 -5.61 -1.10 8.36
N GLY A 113 -4.94 -0.35 9.23
CA GLY A 113 -3.97 0.67 8.82
C GLY A 113 -2.81 0.10 8.00
N ALA A 114 -2.26 -1.05 8.41
CA ALA A 114 -1.18 -1.73 7.69
C ALA A 114 -1.62 -2.19 6.30
N LEU A 115 -2.77 -2.87 6.20
CA LEU A 115 -3.33 -3.31 4.92
C LEU A 115 -3.61 -2.14 3.98
N MET A 116 -4.25 -1.09 4.51
CA MET A 116 -4.52 0.12 3.72
C MET A 116 -3.24 0.77 3.20
N LEU A 117 -2.18 0.82 4.01
CA LEU A 117 -0.91 1.44 3.64
C LEU A 117 -0.16 0.61 2.57
N VAL A 118 -0.19 -0.70 2.74
CA VAL A 118 0.41 -1.68 1.82
C VAL A 118 -0.24 -1.62 0.45
N ASP A 119 -1.53 -1.32 0.38
CA ASP A 119 -2.26 -1.10 -0.88
C ASP A 119 -2.09 0.29 -1.46
N SER A 120 -2.23 1.33 -0.63
CA SER A 120 -2.29 2.70 -1.11
C SER A 120 -0.93 3.21 -1.60
N LEU A 121 0.17 2.73 -1.00
CA LEU A 121 1.51 3.21 -1.33
C LEU A 121 1.91 2.82 -2.76
N PRO A 122 1.80 1.56 -3.21
CA PRO A 122 2.08 1.21 -4.61
C PRO A 122 1.07 1.80 -5.59
N ALA A 123 -0.22 1.87 -5.20
CA ALA A 123 -1.27 2.47 -6.02
C ALA A 123 -1.01 3.95 -6.29
N PHE A 124 -0.51 4.69 -5.29
CA PHE A 124 -0.10 6.09 -5.46
C PHE A 124 0.96 6.24 -6.56
N PHE A 125 2.01 5.42 -6.57
CA PHE A 125 3.02 5.46 -7.64
C PHE A 125 2.43 5.13 -9.01
N ARG A 126 1.49 4.18 -9.09
CA ARG A 126 0.77 3.87 -10.34
C ARG A 126 -0.06 5.06 -10.83
N HIS A 127 -0.71 5.79 -9.93
CA HIS A 127 -1.49 6.96 -10.31
C HIS A 127 -0.60 8.13 -10.73
N VAL A 128 0.54 8.35 -10.05
CA VAL A 128 1.58 9.28 -10.50
C VAL A 128 2.04 8.95 -11.92
N TYR A 129 2.29 7.67 -12.20
CA TYR A 129 2.63 7.20 -13.54
C TYR A 129 1.53 7.52 -14.58
N SER A 130 0.27 7.17 -14.28
CA SER A 130 -0.85 7.44 -15.18
C SER A 130 -1.03 8.94 -15.47
N TYR A 131 -0.75 9.78 -14.47
CA TYR A 131 -0.83 11.24 -14.60
C TYR A 131 0.30 11.81 -15.47
N VAL A 132 1.53 11.31 -15.32
CA VAL A 132 2.66 11.77 -16.14
C VAL A 132 2.43 11.45 -17.63
N ILE A 133 1.89 10.26 -17.93
CA ILE A 133 1.52 9.90 -19.31
C ILE A 133 0.41 10.80 -19.84
N SER A 134 -0.65 11.02 -19.07
CA SER A 134 -1.78 11.82 -19.51
C SER A 134 -1.40 13.26 -19.84
N VAL A 135 -0.47 13.85 -19.08
CA VAL A 135 0.06 15.19 -19.36
C VAL A 135 0.92 15.23 -20.63
N ASN A 136 1.72 14.19 -20.88
CA ASN A 136 2.60 14.11 -22.06
C ASN A 136 1.85 13.78 -23.36
N GLN A 137 0.65 13.19 -23.28
CA GLN A 137 -0.18 12.81 -24.44
C GLN A 137 -1.21 13.88 -24.86
N ARG A 138 -1.12 15.11 -24.32
CA ARG A 138 -2.04 16.24 -24.56
C ARG A 138 -2.22 16.70 -26.01
N GLY A 139 -1.65 15.98 -26.98
CA GLY A 139 -1.76 16.27 -28.40
C GLY A 139 -3.11 15.88 -29.04
N ASN A 140 -3.77 14.77 -28.68
CA ASN A 140 -5.00 14.38 -29.41
C ASN A 140 -5.90 13.26 -28.83
N GLU A 141 -5.74 12.80 -27.58
CA GLU A 141 -6.62 11.74 -27.08
C GLU A 141 -7.20 12.04 -25.68
N TRP A 142 -8.46 11.63 -25.49
CA TRP A 142 -9.22 11.71 -24.25
C TRP A 142 -8.57 10.79 -23.20
N VAL A 143 -7.53 11.27 -22.52
CA VAL A 143 -6.99 10.56 -21.36
C VAL A 143 -7.86 10.90 -20.15
N PRO A 144 -8.48 9.91 -19.47
CA PRO A 144 -9.32 10.15 -18.30
C PRO A 144 -8.54 10.95 -17.24
N ASP A 145 -9.11 12.06 -16.73
CA ASP A 145 -8.49 12.86 -15.69
C ASP A 145 -8.45 12.07 -14.36
N ASN A 146 -7.32 11.40 -14.12
CA ASN A 146 -7.10 10.55 -12.95
C ASN A 146 -6.53 11.30 -11.74
N LYS A 147 -6.52 12.64 -11.73
CA LYS A 147 -6.03 13.42 -10.57
C LYS A 147 -6.76 13.07 -9.29
N GLY A 148 -8.08 12.81 -9.35
CA GLY A 148 -8.87 12.41 -8.19
C GLY A 148 -8.33 11.15 -7.51
N TRP A 149 -7.93 10.15 -8.28
CA TRP A 149 -7.33 8.91 -7.76
C TRP A 149 -5.95 9.11 -7.14
N LEU A 150 -5.16 10.05 -7.66
CA LEU A 150 -3.87 10.41 -7.08
C LEU A 150 -4.03 11.03 -5.69
N PHE A 151 -4.95 12.00 -5.53
CA PHE A 151 -5.22 12.60 -4.22
C PHE A 151 -5.87 11.60 -3.26
N TYR A 152 -6.78 10.76 -3.75
CA TYR A 152 -7.40 9.71 -2.96
C TYR A 152 -6.35 8.75 -2.37
N THR A 153 -5.44 8.22 -3.20
CA THR A 153 -4.40 7.27 -2.74
C THR A 153 -3.36 7.92 -1.83
N LEU A 154 -3.07 9.20 -2.02
CA LEU A 154 -2.22 9.97 -1.10
C LEU A 154 -2.87 10.11 0.28
N ILE A 155 -4.12 10.58 0.32
CA ILE A 155 -4.88 10.75 1.57
C ILE A 155 -5.05 9.39 2.27
N GLN A 156 -5.39 8.34 1.52
CA GLN A 156 -5.51 6.99 2.04
C GLN A 156 -4.19 6.52 2.69
N SER A 157 -3.04 6.80 2.08
CA SER A 157 -1.73 6.46 2.65
C SER A 157 -1.46 7.21 3.96
N ILE A 158 -1.81 8.49 4.04
CA ILE A 158 -1.67 9.31 5.26
C ILE A 158 -2.57 8.76 6.36
N VAL A 159 -3.84 8.49 6.06
CA VAL A 159 -4.81 7.93 7.01
C VAL A 159 -4.31 6.57 7.51
N ALA A 160 -3.89 5.70 6.61
CA ALA A 160 -3.37 4.37 6.94
C ALA A 160 -2.16 4.44 7.90
N TYR A 161 -1.22 5.36 7.64
CA TYR A 161 -0.08 5.61 8.52
C TYR A 161 -0.50 6.11 9.91
N LEU A 162 -1.48 7.03 9.96
CA LEU A 162 -2.01 7.55 11.23
C LEU A 162 -2.73 6.48 12.05
N LEU A 163 -3.53 5.62 11.41
CA LEU A 163 -4.20 4.49 12.08
C LEU A 163 -3.18 3.55 12.73
N MET A 164 -2.11 3.23 12.00
CA MET A 164 -1.09 2.31 12.48
C MET A 164 -0.27 2.90 13.64
N THR A 165 0.07 4.19 13.56
CA THR A 165 0.94 4.85 14.54
C THR A 165 0.18 5.31 15.79
N ASN A 166 -1.06 5.78 15.63
CA ASN A 166 -1.88 6.34 16.71
C ASN A 166 -2.99 5.39 17.19
N SER A 167 -2.85 4.09 16.93
CA SER A 167 -3.85 3.06 17.26
C SER A 167 -4.35 3.11 18.70
N ARG A 168 -3.46 3.33 19.68
CA ARG A 168 -3.84 3.46 21.11
C ARG A 168 -4.78 4.63 21.37
N THR A 169 -4.52 5.77 20.76
CA THR A 169 -5.33 6.98 20.90
C THR A 169 -6.72 6.73 20.34
N ILE A 170 -6.81 6.12 19.16
CA ILE A 170 -8.08 5.81 18.49
C ILE A 170 -8.90 4.83 19.33
N VAL A 171 -8.28 3.77 19.85
CA VAL A 171 -8.93 2.81 20.74
C VAL A 171 -9.49 3.49 22.00
N SER A 172 -8.71 4.40 22.59
CA SER A 172 -9.15 5.17 23.77
C SER A 172 -10.39 6.02 23.47
N TYR A 173 -10.42 6.70 22.32
CA TYR A 173 -11.59 7.46 21.87
C TYR A 173 -12.82 6.57 21.66
N ILE A 174 -12.66 5.42 20.99
CA ILE A 174 -13.77 4.49 20.75
C ILE A 174 -14.32 3.96 22.07
N ASN A 175 -13.46 3.48 22.97
CA ASN A 175 -13.87 2.94 24.27
C ASN A 175 -14.54 4.01 25.16
N LYS A 176 -14.10 5.27 25.08
CA LYS A 176 -14.75 6.37 25.79
C LYS A 176 -16.18 6.60 25.29
N ASN A 177 -16.41 6.51 23.99
CA ASN A 177 -17.74 6.69 23.41
C ASN A 177 -18.67 5.53 23.78
N ILE A 178 -18.20 4.28 23.73
CA ILE A 178 -19.00 3.11 24.15
C ILE A 178 -19.47 3.26 25.60
N LYS A 179 -18.59 3.67 26.52
CA LYS A 179 -18.96 3.92 27.93
C LYS A 179 -19.96 5.06 28.13
N ASN A 180 -20.00 6.03 27.21
CA ASN A 180 -20.96 7.14 27.29
C ASN A 180 -22.34 6.75 26.74
N GLU A 181 -22.44 5.71 25.91
CA GLU A 181 -23.72 5.20 25.39
C GLU A 181 -24.39 4.22 26.37
N GLU A 182 -23.63 3.62 27.27
CA GLU A 182 -24.12 2.69 28.31
C GLU A 182 -24.61 3.42 29.59
N ASN A 183 -24.39 4.74 29.72
CA ASN A 183 -24.85 5.57 30.84
C ASN A 183 -26.01 6.49 30.42
#